data_AF-A0A7K1ZLF5-F1
#
_entry.id   AF-A0A7K1ZLF5-F1
#
_cell.length_a   1.000
_cell.length_b   1.000
_cell.length_c   1.000
_cell.angle_alpha   90.00
_cell.angle_beta   90.00
_cell.angle_gamma   90.00
#
_symmetry.space_group_name_H-M   'P 1'
#
loop_
_entity.id
_entity.type
_entity.pdbx_description
1 polymer ?
#
loop_
_entity_poly.entity_id
_entity_poly.type
_entity_poly.pdbx_seq_one_letter_code
_entity_poly.pdbx_strand_id
1 'polypeptide(L)'
;MKISYYMKALSAGLLLFTFVPMAATAQFTAQWLDIGTFHSTWTESGAQHEGNSSAADGMEWPSILRNSSHFRAKALWLGTKDWTDANGQSFPYFVARIGPRTAGADVTYPVQNVLISKTEDTVVEVDGALSFDNVAVVDEIDPGLPADR
;
A
#
# COMPACT_ATOMS: atom_id res chain seq x y z
N MET A 1 -34.75 -17.87 39.30
CA MET A 1 -33.90 -16.66 39.32
C MET A 1 -32.43 -16.92 38.96
N LYS A 2 -31.79 -18.00 39.46
CA LYS A 2 -30.35 -18.27 39.22
C LYS A 2 -29.96 -18.56 37.75
N ILE A 3 -30.81 -19.24 36.98
CA ILE A 3 -30.54 -19.59 35.56
C ILE A 3 -30.37 -18.34 34.66
N SER A 4 -31.17 -17.29 34.90
CA SER A 4 -31.06 -16.01 34.16
C SER A 4 -29.72 -15.31 34.43
N TYR A 5 -29.19 -15.43 35.64
CA TYR A 5 -27.89 -14.86 36.01
C TYR A 5 -26.74 -15.59 35.31
N TYR A 6 -26.78 -16.93 35.26
CA TYR A 6 -25.79 -17.72 34.53
C TYR A 6 -25.85 -17.49 33.02
N MET A 7 -27.03 -17.35 32.43
CA MET A 7 -27.17 -16.99 31.02
C MET A 7 -26.60 -15.60 30.73
N LYS A 8 -26.88 -14.59 31.57
CA LYS A 8 -26.30 -13.24 31.41
C LYS A 8 -24.78 -13.23 31.60
N ALA A 9 -24.26 -14.00 32.56
CA ALA A 9 -22.82 -14.14 32.78
C ALA A 9 -22.14 -14.88 31.62
N LEU A 10 -22.78 -15.91 31.05
CA LEU A 10 -22.31 -16.62 29.86
C LEU A 10 -22.33 -15.70 28.63
N SER A 11 -23.40 -14.93 28.43
CA SER A 11 -23.50 -13.95 27.35
C SER A 11 -22.45 -12.85 27.48
N ALA A 12 -22.22 -12.34 28.69
CA ALA A 12 -21.17 -11.35 28.95
C ALA A 12 -19.77 -11.93 28.72
N GLY A 13 -19.52 -13.17 29.16
CA GLY A 13 -18.26 -13.87 28.91
C GLY A 13 -18.01 -14.15 27.42
N LEU A 14 -19.06 -14.48 26.67
CA LEU A 14 -18.98 -14.68 25.22
C LEU A 14 -18.69 -13.36 24.48
N LEU A 15 -19.31 -12.26 24.91
CA LEU A 15 -19.05 -10.92 24.35
C LEU A 15 -17.60 -10.47 24.62
N LEU A 16 -17.06 -10.75 25.81
CA LEU A 16 -15.66 -10.50 26.14
C LEU A 16 -14.68 -11.33 25.29
N PHE A 17 -15.07 -12.54 24.87
CA PHE A 17 -14.26 -13.36 23.96
C PHE A 17 -14.25 -12.85 22.51
N THR A 18 -15.21 -12.00 22.11
CA THR A 18 -15.18 -11.35 20.78
C THR A 18 -14.27 -10.13 20.70
N PHE A 19 -13.74 -9.65 21.84
CA PHE A 19 -12.78 -8.55 21.90
C PHE A 19 -11.32 -9.01 22.03
N VAL A 20 -10.99 -10.22 21.56
CA VAL A 20 -9.58 -10.57 21.42
C VAL A 20 -8.96 -9.61 20.39
N PRO A 21 -8.00 -8.76 20.77
CA PRO A 21 -7.36 -7.87 19.82
C PRO A 21 -6.58 -8.75 18.83
N MET A 22 -7.11 -8.89 17.62
CA MET A 22 -6.31 -9.41 16.52
C MET A 22 -5.19 -8.41 16.28
N ALA A 23 -3.96 -8.90 16.13
CA ALA A 23 -2.83 -8.05 15.79
C ALA A 23 -3.17 -7.27 14.51
N ALA A 24 -3.27 -5.95 14.62
CA ALA A 24 -3.44 -5.10 13.46
C ALA A 24 -2.16 -5.15 12.64
N THR A 25 -2.23 -5.75 11.46
CA THR A 25 -1.16 -5.60 10.46
C THR A 25 -1.33 -4.22 9.84
N ALA A 26 -0.26 -3.43 9.78
CA ALA A 26 -0.26 -2.22 8.96
C ALA A 26 -0.63 -2.62 7.52
N GLN A 27 -1.75 -2.10 7.04
CA GLN A 27 -2.14 -2.24 5.64
C GLN A 27 -1.50 -1.09 4.88
N PHE A 28 -0.66 -1.44 3.92
CA PHE A 28 -0.06 -0.48 3.00
C PHE A 28 -0.95 -0.39 1.77
N THR A 29 -1.36 0.81 1.41
CA THR A 29 -2.15 1.04 0.21
C THR A 29 -1.22 1.17 -1.00
N ALA A 30 -1.55 0.49 -2.10
CA ALA A 30 -0.95 0.79 -3.40
C ALA A 30 -1.74 1.90 -4.11
N GLN A 31 -1.01 2.84 -4.68
CA GLN A 31 -1.55 3.88 -5.56
C GLN A 31 -0.89 3.76 -6.93
N TRP A 32 -1.66 4.04 -7.97
CA TRP A 32 -1.16 4.11 -9.34
C TRP A 32 -0.79 5.54 -9.70
N LEU A 33 0.38 5.70 -10.29
CA LEU A 33 0.77 6.87 -11.05
C LEU A 33 0.49 6.60 -12.52
N ASP A 34 -0.32 7.45 -13.14
CA ASP A 34 -0.66 7.39 -14.56
C ASP A 34 -0.33 8.74 -15.23
N ILE A 35 0.71 8.73 -16.07
CA ILE A 35 1.16 9.88 -16.86
C ILE A 35 1.29 9.47 -18.34
N GLY A 36 0.26 9.77 -19.13
CA GLY A 36 0.27 9.56 -20.58
C GLY A 36 0.41 8.07 -20.94
N THR A 37 1.59 7.64 -21.37
CA THR A 37 1.86 6.21 -21.65
C THR A 37 2.73 5.53 -20.60
N PHE A 38 3.04 6.21 -19.48
CA PHE A 38 3.82 5.70 -18.36
C PHE A 38 2.93 5.43 -17.16
N HIS A 39 2.79 4.16 -16.77
CA HIS A 39 2.04 3.78 -15.58
C HIS A 39 2.96 3.08 -14.57
N SER A 40 2.82 3.39 -13.28
CA SER A 40 3.58 2.72 -12.22
C SER A 40 2.83 2.67 -10.90
N THR A 41 2.90 1.53 -10.22
CA THR A 41 2.44 1.44 -8.82
C THR A 41 3.47 2.01 -7.85
N TRP A 42 2.95 2.55 -6.76
CA TRP A 42 3.66 3.03 -5.59
C TRP A 42 2.94 2.55 -4.34
N THR A 43 3.68 2.40 -3.24
CA THR A 43 3.15 1.99 -1.94
C THR A 43 3.66 2.96 -0.88
N GLU A 44 2.91 3.13 0.20
CA GLU A 44 3.27 3.98 1.34
C GLU A 44 4.55 3.53 2.05
N SER A 45 4.92 2.24 1.93
CA SER A 45 6.16 1.69 2.46
C SER A 45 7.38 2.03 1.60
N GLY A 46 7.19 2.56 0.38
CA GLY A 46 8.26 2.90 -0.55
C GLY A 46 8.82 1.71 -1.36
N ALA A 47 8.24 0.52 -1.25
CA ALA A 47 8.64 -0.66 -2.01
C ALA A 47 7.44 -1.52 -2.42
N GLN A 48 7.55 -2.21 -3.54
CA GLN A 48 6.44 -3.04 -4.03
C GLN A 48 6.25 -4.26 -3.12
N HIS A 49 5.01 -4.54 -2.71
CA HIS A 49 4.60 -5.74 -1.97
C HIS A 49 4.01 -6.81 -2.89
N GLU A 50 4.32 -8.09 -2.63
CA GLU A 50 3.64 -9.22 -3.28
C GLU A 50 2.18 -9.24 -2.83
N GLY A 51 1.25 -9.18 -3.78
CA GLY A 51 -0.20 -9.25 -3.51
C GLY A 51 -0.96 -7.95 -3.74
N ASN A 52 -0.29 -6.82 -3.90
CA ASN A 52 -0.87 -5.73 -4.68
C ASN A 52 -0.96 -6.19 -6.14
N SER A 53 -2.02 -5.77 -6.85
CA SER A 53 -2.40 -6.27 -8.18
C SER A 53 -1.16 -6.52 -9.03
N SER A 54 -1.14 -7.72 -9.65
CA SER A 54 -0.10 -8.33 -10.47
C SER A 54 1.35 -8.10 -10.00
N ALA A 55 2.06 -9.18 -9.70
CA ALA A 55 3.43 -9.19 -9.16
C ALA A 55 4.51 -8.47 -10.03
N ALA A 56 4.12 -7.82 -11.12
CA ALA A 56 4.94 -7.01 -11.98
C ALA A 56 4.13 -5.80 -12.50
N ASP A 57 3.44 -5.06 -11.65
CA ASP A 57 2.70 -3.85 -12.06
C ASP A 57 3.54 -2.60 -11.80
N GLY A 58 4.27 -2.15 -12.82
CA GLY A 58 4.85 -0.81 -12.82
C GLY A 58 6.08 -0.62 -13.70
N MET A 59 6.45 0.65 -13.86
CA MET A 59 7.32 1.10 -14.96
C MET A 59 6.83 0.55 -16.31
N GLU A 60 5.51 0.60 -16.53
CA GLU A 60 4.89 0.15 -17.77
C GLU A 60 5.03 1.25 -18.81
N TRP A 61 5.71 0.92 -19.91
CA TRP A 61 5.92 1.83 -21.03
C TRP A 61 6.15 1.04 -22.32
N PRO A 62 5.28 1.12 -23.33
CA PRO A 62 4.01 1.85 -23.36
C PRO A 62 2.91 1.13 -22.56
N SER A 63 2.14 1.88 -21.77
CA SER A 63 1.13 1.36 -20.83
C SER A 63 -0.02 0.55 -21.47
N ILE A 64 -0.29 0.73 -22.76
CA ILE A 64 -1.32 -0.04 -23.49
C ILE A 64 -1.04 -1.55 -23.53
N LEU A 65 0.22 -1.95 -23.35
CA LEU A 65 0.62 -3.34 -23.35
C LEU A 65 0.45 -3.94 -21.95
N ARG A 66 -0.48 -4.90 -21.81
CA ARG A 66 -0.67 -5.61 -20.54
C ARG A 66 0.58 -6.38 -20.12
N ASN A 67 0.90 -6.36 -18.83
CA ASN A 67 2.06 -7.03 -18.24
C ASN A 67 3.39 -6.62 -18.92
N SER A 68 3.49 -5.38 -19.38
CA SER A 68 4.68 -4.83 -20.04
C SER A 68 5.63 -4.11 -19.07
N SER A 69 5.51 -4.41 -17.79
CA SER A 69 6.35 -3.79 -16.77
C SER A 69 7.83 -4.04 -17.00
N HIS A 70 8.61 -3.01 -16.67
CA HIS A 70 10.07 -3.05 -16.81
C HIS A 70 10.77 -3.36 -15.47
N PHE A 71 10.02 -3.77 -14.44
CA PHE A 71 10.58 -4.36 -13.22
C PHE A 71 9.80 -5.59 -12.76
N ARG A 72 10.50 -6.51 -12.10
CA ARG A 72 9.90 -7.69 -11.44
C ARG A 72 9.70 -7.47 -9.93
N ALA A 73 10.53 -6.63 -9.32
CA ALA A 73 10.45 -6.31 -7.90
C ALA A 73 11.13 -4.96 -7.64
N LYS A 74 10.55 -4.16 -6.75
CA LYS A 74 11.18 -2.95 -6.19
C LYS A 74 11.40 -3.17 -4.69
N ALA A 75 12.64 -3.06 -4.24
CA ALA A 75 13.03 -3.25 -2.84
C ALA A 75 14.04 -2.20 -2.39
N LEU A 76 14.00 -1.85 -1.10
CA LEU A 76 14.92 -0.92 -0.45
C LEU A 76 15.61 -1.61 0.72
N TRP A 77 16.94 -1.51 0.77
CA TRP A 77 17.78 -2.11 1.80
C TRP A 77 18.69 -1.02 2.37
N LEU A 78 18.59 -0.77 3.68
CA LEU A 78 19.37 0.25 4.37
C LEU A 78 20.21 -0.42 5.46
N GLY A 79 21.53 -0.40 5.30
CA GLY A 79 22.47 -0.97 6.26
C GLY A 79 22.99 0.08 7.25
N THR A 80 23.12 -0.31 8.52
CA THR A 80 23.78 0.49 9.56
C THR A 80 24.63 -0.39 10.48
N LYS A 81 25.56 0.23 11.19
CA LYS A 81 26.28 -0.38 12.31
C LYS A 81 25.72 0.11 13.64
N ASP A 82 26.04 -0.62 14.71
CA ASP A 82 25.78 -0.21 16.10
C ASP A 82 24.32 0.16 16.37
N TRP A 83 23.40 -0.64 15.83
CA TRP A 83 21.96 -0.42 15.97
C TRP A 83 21.44 -0.98 17.28
N THR A 84 20.47 -0.31 17.90
CA THR A 84 19.78 -0.81 19.09
C THR A 84 18.27 -0.80 18.83
N ASP A 85 17.61 -1.93 19.07
CA ASP A 85 16.19 -2.10 18.81
C ASP A 85 15.29 -1.49 19.90
N ALA A 86 13.97 -1.56 19.70
CA ALA A 86 12.98 -1.05 20.64
C ALA A 86 12.98 -1.78 22.00
N ASN A 87 13.59 -2.97 22.10
CA ASN A 87 13.74 -3.75 23.33
C ASN A 87 15.08 -3.48 24.03
N GLY A 88 15.94 -2.62 23.45
CA GLY A 88 17.28 -2.32 23.97
C GLY A 88 18.35 -3.35 23.58
N GLN A 89 18.07 -4.26 22.65
CA GLN A 89 19.05 -5.21 22.14
C GLN A 89 19.95 -4.52 21.10
N SER A 90 21.27 -4.59 21.30
CA SER A 90 22.25 -4.02 20.37
C SER A 90 22.74 -5.04 19.34
N PHE A 91 22.91 -4.57 18.12
CA PHE A 91 23.37 -5.33 16.96
C PHE A 91 24.55 -4.59 16.30
N PRO A 92 25.70 -5.25 16.09
CA PRO A 92 26.86 -4.61 15.44
C PRO A 92 26.59 -4.25 13.98
N TYR A 93 25.67 -4.98 13.34
CA TYR A 93 25.21 -4.75 11.98
C TYR A 93 23.71 -4.97 11.92
N PHE A 94 22.99 -4.05 11.28
CA PHE A 94 21.57 -4.15 11.04
C PHE A 94 21.24 -3.75 9.60
N VAL A 95 20.27 -4.43 8.99
CA VAL A 95 19.78 -4.12 7.65
C VAL A 95 18.26 -4.01 7.69
N ALA A 96 17.76 -2.79 7.58
CA ALA A 96 16.35 -2.54 7.31
C ALA A 96 16.04 -2.98 5.87
N ARG A 97 14.94 -3.71 5.69
CA ARG A 97 14.54 -4.29 4.40
C ARG A 97 13.07 -4.00 4.15
N ILE A 98 12.79 -3.45 2.98
CA ILE A 98 11.44 -3.24 2.48
C ILE A 98 11.38 -3.84 1.09
N GLY A 99 10.32 -4.56 0.79
CA GLY A 99 10.17 -5.12 -0.54
C GLY A 99 9.07 -6.17 -0.62
N PRO A 100 9.12 -7.01 -1.66
CA PRO A 100 8.00 -7.88 -2.03
C PRO A 100 7.45 -8.72 -0.88
N ARG A 101 8.33 -9.22 0.00
CA ARG A 101 7.97 -10.11 1.11
C ARG A 101 8.16 -9.47 2.49
N THR A 102 8.41 -8.16 2.57
CA THR A 102 8.69 -7.48 3.83
C THR A 102 8.02 -6.12 3.81
N ALA A 103 6.96 -6.00 4.61
CA ALA A 103 6.08 -4.84 4.76
C ALA A 103 6.84 -3.53 4.98
N GLY A 104 7.92 -3.60 5.76
CA GLY A 104 8.69 -2.43 6.19
C GLY A 104 8.08 -1.69 7.38
N ALA A 105 6.90 -2.10 7.88
CA ALA A 105 6.22 -1.47 9.02
C ALA A 105 7.07 -1.39 10.31
N ASP A 106 8.09 -2.25 10.41
CA ASP A 106 9.05 -2.33 11.51
C ASP A 106 10.23 -1.37 11.37
N VAL A 107 10.45 -0.82 10.17
CA VAL A 107 11.63 -0.01 9.82
C VAL A 107 11.29 1.31 9.13
N THR A 108 10.06 1.49 8.68
CA THR A 108 9.54 2.72 8.09
C THR A 108 8.20 3.10 8.71
N TYR A 109 7.90 4.39 8.58
CA TYR A 109 6.60 4.94 8.88
C TYR A 109 5.96 5.34 7.54
N PRO A 110 4.68 5.02 7.31
CA PRO A 110 4.00 5.42 6.08
C PRO A 110 3.96 6.95 6.02
N VAL A 111 4.32 7.48 4.85
CA VAL A 111 4.09 8.88 4.51
C VAL A 111 2.84 8.91 3.64
N GLN A 112 1.97 9.91 3.87
CA GLN A 112 0.80 10.11 3.02
C GLN A 112 1.28 10.35 1.59
N ASN A 113 0.73 9.58 0.65
CA ASN A 113 0.92 9.80 -0.78
C ASN A 113 -0.32 10.53 -1.33
N VAL A 114 -0.09 11.58 -2.13
CA VAL A 114 -1.13 12.40 -2.77
C VAL A 114 -0.81 12.46 -4.25
N LEU A 115 -1.77 12.10 -5.10
CA LEU A 115 -1.70 12.29 -6.54
C LEU A 115 -2.33 13.63 -6.91
N ILE A 116 -1.52 14.59 -7.34
CA ILE A 116 -1.97 15.89 -7.81
C ILE A 116 -2.01 15.86 -9.33
N SER A 117 -3.09 16.38 -9.92
CA SER A 117 -3.27 16.45 -11.37
C SER A 117 -3.49 17.87 -11.82
N LYS A 118 -3.06 18.19 -13.04
CA LYS A 118 -3.35 19.49 -13.64
C LYS A 118 -4.82 19.65 -14.02
N THR A 119 -5.44 18.55 -14.43
CA THR A 119 -6.83 18.47 -14.90
C THR A 119 -7.51 17.24 -14.34
N GLU A 120 -8.84 17.25 -14.35
CA GLU A 120 -9.64 16.05 -14.07
C GLU A 120 -9.30 14.92 -15.05
N ASP A 121 -9.49 13.68 -14.61
CA ASP A 121 -9.28 12.50 -15.45
C ASP A 121 -10.22 12.51 -16.65
N THR A 122 -9.67 12.21 -17.82
CA THR A 122 -10.48 12.09 -19.03
C THR A 122 -11.16 10.72 -19.05
N VAL A 123 -12.48 10.71 -18.98
CA VAL A 123 -13.27 9.49 -19.17
C VAL A 123 -13.26 9.12 -20.66
N VAL A 124 -12.63 7.99 -20.99
CA VAL A 124 -12.58 7.46 -22.36
C VAL A 124 -13.45 6.22 -22.43
N GLU A 125 -14.45 6.23 -23.30
CA GLU A 125 -15.34 5.10 -23.54
C GLU A 125 -15.25 4.63 -24.99
N VAL A 126 -15.32 3.31 -25.20
CA VAL A 126 -15.40 2.67 -26.52
C VAL A 126 -16.67 1.82 -26.55
N ASP A 127 -17.59 2.14 -27.45
CA ASP A 127 -18.90 1.47 -27.57
C ASP A 127 -19.70 1.40 -26.24
N GLY A 128 -19.56 2.42 -25.39
CA GLY A 128 -20.21 2.51 -24.08
C GLY A 128 -19.54 1.68 -22.98
N ALA A 129 -18.37 1.10 -23.24
CA ALA A 129 -17.51 0.48 -22.23
C ALA A 129 -16.35 1.41 -21.89
N LEU A 130 -16.03 1.55 -20.59
CA LEU A 130 -14.87 2.30 -20.14
C LEU A 130 -13.58 1.69 -20.73
N SER A 131 -12.76 2.51 -21.38
CA SER A 131 -11.43 2.13 -21.83
C SER A 131 -10.54 1.87 -20.62
N PHE A 132 -9.57 0.95 -20.77
CA PHE A 132 -8.65 0.44 -19.73
C PHE A 132 -8.44 1.40 -18.54
N ASP A 133 -8.81 0.96 -17.35
CA ASP A 133 -8.76 1.76 -16.12
C ASP A 133 -7.76 1.11 -15.14
N ASN A 134 -6.58 1.73 -15.02
CA ASN A 134 -5.74 1.55 -13.84
C ASN A 134 -6.27 2.51 -12.77
N VAL A 135 -6.44 2.03 -11.54
CA VAL A 135 -7.03 2.81 -10.45
C VAL A 135 -6.03 3.87 -9.93
N ALA A 136 -5.80 4.91 -10.73
CA ALA A 136 -5.00 6.10 -10.44
C ALA A 136 -5.94 7.22 -10.00
N VAL A 137 -6.37 7.17 -8.73
CA VAL A 137 -7.31 8.16 -8.19
C VAL A 137 -6.59 9.47 -7.93
N VAL A 138 -7.10 10.56 -8.51
CA VAL A 138 -6.61 11.91 -8.26
C VAL A 138 -7.12 12.42 -6.92
N ASP A 139 -6.22 12.92 -6.10
CA ASP A 139 -6.55 13.49 -4.78
C ASP A 139 -6.78 15.01 -4.85
N GLU A 140 -6.03 15.72 -5.70
CA GLU A 140 -6.08 17.18 -5.82
C GLU A 140 -5.89 17.65 -7.28
N ILE A 141 -6.59 18.74 -7.65
CA ILE A 141 -6.43 19.41 -8.94
C ILE A 141 -5.69 20.74 -8.74
N ASP A 142 -4.50 20.88 -9.36
CA ASP A 142 -3.74 22.13 -9.43
C ASP A 142 -3.46 22.54 -10.88
N PRO A 143 -4.23 23.49 -11.45
CA PRO A 143 -4.01 23.99 -12.81
C PRO A 143 -2.65 24.66 -13.05
N GLY A 144 -1.94 25.05 -11.97
CA GLY A 144 -0.61 25.63 -11.99
C GLY A 144 0.52 24.62 -12.23
N LEU A 145 0.22 23.31 -12.21
CA LEU A 145 1.20 22.27 -12.44
C LEU A 145 1.89 22.41 -13.82
N PRO A 146 3.23 22.26 -13.87
CA PRO A 146 3.98 22.32 -15.13
C PRO A 146 3.74 21.11 -16.03
N ALA A 147 3.35 19.97 -15.45
CA ALA A 147 3.06 18.71 -16.12
C ALA A 147 1.63 18.24 -15.80
N ASP A 148 1.19 17.14 -16.40
CA ASP A 148 -0.17 16.62 -16.22
C ASP A 148 -0.40 16.01 -14.82
N ARG A 149 0.64 15.43 -14.20
CA ARG A 149 0.69 14.92 -12.82
C ARG A 149 1.99 15.32 -12.13
#